data_AF-A0A6J8B188-F1
#
_entry.id   AF-A0A6J8B188-F1
#
_cell.length_a   1.000
_cell.length_b   1.000
_cell.length_c   1.000
_cell.angle_alpha   90.00
_cell.angle_beta   90.00
_cell.angle_gamma   90.00
#
_symmetry.space_group_name_H-M   'P 1'
#
loop_
_entity.id
_entity.type
_entity.pdbx_description
1 polymer ?
#
loop_
_entity_poly.entity_id
_entity_poly.type
_entity_poly.pdbx_seq_one_letter_code
_entity_poly.pdbx_strand_id
1 'polypeptide(L)'
;MEFGQFISHDIQMNALSKGQYMSNLNCCRFPNRRNCFPIPLPSNDPFYSTFNRTCMNFVRALGTTKLDCTLGQRQQLNMNTHYLDGSAVYGSNKATADSLRQFSGGRLKSTNNQLLSKDIPNASSCILPANPNIKCFKAGDPRVNQQPALMALQTIWMKEHNRIAEKLTQLNGWNDEKAYQEARKIIGAMIQHVTYNEYLPHILGDQQMIDLNLKPKASGYFTGYDQTTKPQVRNGFSAAAFRFGHSMVRQRLAYNGPLHSNQSPLLHNEFLKPNKLYDANGGISSITRGLYEEFSQKVDRKITKELTERLFERTNGVENHLQRGRDHG
;
A
#
# COMPACT_ATOMS: atom_id res chain seq x y z
N MET A 1 -2.68 -11.09 5.56
CA MET A 1 -2.94 -10.46 4.24
C MET A 1 -2.61 -8.97 4.29
N GLU A 2 -3.33 -8.18 5.10
CA GLU A 2 -3.17 -6.71 5.18
C GLU A 2 -1.75 -6.21 5.44
N PHE A 3 -1.03 -6.84 6.39
CA PHE A 3 0.36 -6.48 6.66
C PHE A 3 1.25 -6.65 5.43
N GLY A 4 1.03 -7.69 4.62
CA GLY A 4 1.76 -7.89 3.36
C GLY A 4 1.49 -6.79 2.33
N GLN A 5 0.25 -6.29 2.25
CA GLN A 5 -0.08 -5.13 1.41
C GLN A 5 0.65 -3.87 1.91
N PHE A 6 0.67 -3.63 3.22
CA PHE A 6 1.41 -2.52 3.82
C PHE A 6 2.92 -2.60 3.52
N ILE A 7 3.55 -3.76 3.69
CA ILE A 7 4.97 -3.97 3.35
C ILE A 7 5.25 -3.76 1.86
N SER A 8 4.36 -4.23 0.98
CA SER A 8 4.46 -3.95 -0.46
C SER A 8 4.43 -2.45 -0.73
N HIS A 9 3.61 -1.70 0.02
CA HIS A 9 3.54 -0.25 -0.11
C HIS A 9 4.73 0.48 0.51
N ASP A 10 5.52 -0.18 1.36
CA ASP A 10 6.75 0.39 1.91
C ASP A 10 7.90 0.32 0.90
N ILE A 11 8.06 -0.82 0.22
CA ILE A 11 9.27 -1.07 -0.58
C ILE A 11 9.08 -0.82 -2.08
N GLN A 12 7.84 -0.72 -2.57
CA GLN A 12 7.61 -0.65 -4.02
C GLN A 12 6.38 0.14 -4.45
N MET A 13 6.57 0.98 -5.47
CA MET A 13 5.50 1.61 -6.24
C MET A 13 5.95 1.78 -7.69
N ASN A 14 5.34 1.03 -8.61
CA ASN A 14 5.63 1.17 -10.03
C ASN A 14 5.08 2.50 -10.55
N ALA A 15 5.95 3.37 -11.05
CA ALA A 15 5.54 4.57 -11.77
C ALA A 15 4.75 4.18 -13.02
N LEU A 16 3.60 4.82 -13.27
CA LEU A 16 2.87 4.66 -14.54
C LEU A 16 3.27 5.75 -15.52
N SER A 17 3.33 5.40 -16.80
CA SER A 17 3.58 6.38 -17.84
C SER A 17 2.43 7.39 -17.92
N LYS A 18 2.74 8.66 -18.18
CA LYS A 18 1.75 9.74 -18.35
C LYS A 18 1.73 10.27 -19.77
N GLY A 19 0.64 10.92 -20.15
CA GLY A 19 0.52 11.65 -21.41
C GLY A 19 1.15 13.05 -21.33
N GLN A 20 0.89 13.88 -22.34
CA GLN A 20 1.24 15.30 -22.31
C GLN A 20 0.65 15.97 -21.06
N TYR A 21 1.41 16.90 -20.47
CA TYR A 21 1.05 17.64 -19.26
C TYR A 21 0.64 16.74 -18.07
N MET A 22 1.32 15.59 -17.89
CA MET A 22 1.05 14.64 -16.80
C MET A 22 -0.38 14.06 -16.80
N SER A 23 -1.07 14.12 -17.94
CA SER A 23 -2.43 13.59 -18.08
C SER A 23 -2.48 12.07 -17.96
N ASN A 24 -3.61 11.57 -17.45
CA ASN A 24 -3.90 10.13 -17.44
C ASN A 24 -4.15 9.64 -18.88
N LEU A 25 -3.63 8.46 -19.21
CA LEU A 25 -3.80 7.85 -20.53
C LEU A 25 -5.05 6.96 -20.56
N ASN A 26 -5.87 7.14 -21.60
CA ASN A 26 -6.96 6.24 -21.96
C ASN A 26 -6.56 5.42 -23.19
N CYS A 27 -6.07 4.22 -22.92
CA CYS A 27 -5.54 3.26 -23.87
C CYS A 27 -6.61 2.41 -24.56
N CYS A 28 -7.84 2.37 -24.04
CA CYS A 28 -8.95 1.79 -24.80
C CYS A 28 -9.40 2.72 -25.93
N ARG A 29 -9.39 4.04 -25.68
CA ARG A 29 -9.71 5.04 -26.70
C ARG A 29 -8.58 5.26 -27.70
N PHE A 30 -7.33 5.19 -27.23
CA PHE A 30 -6.14 5.46 -28.05
C PHE A 30 -5.10 4.34 -27.89
N PRO A 31 -5.37 3.13 -28.43
CA PRO A 31 -4.53 1.95 -28.21
C PRO A 31 -3.13 2.08 -28.82
N ASN A 32 -3.00 2.83 -29.91
CA ASN A 32 -1.74 2.97 -30.67
C ASN A 32 -0.70 3.90 -30.03
N ARG A 33 -0.98 4.48 -28.86
CA ARG A 33 0.00 5.33 -28.15
C ARG A 33 1.14 4.46 -27.59
N ARG A 34 2.38 4.93 -27.66
CA ARG A 34 3.60 4.20 -27.24
C ARG A 34 3.54 3.54 -25.84
N ASN A 35 2.87 4.20 -24.88
CA ASN A 35 2.77 3.74 -23.50
C ASN A 35 1.43 3.07 -23.17
N CYS A 36 0.63 2.76 -24.19
CA CYS A 36 -0.60 2.00 -24.06
C CYS A 36 -0.36 0.53 -24.35
N PHE A 37 -0.95 -0.32 -23.51
CA PHE A 37 -0.92 -1.76 -23.69
C PHE A 37 -2.24 -2.39 -23.23
N PRO A 38 -3.37 -1.96 -23.81
CA PRO A 38 -4.71 -2.33 -23.36
C PRO A 38 -4.93 -3.83 -23.43
N ILE A 39 -5.84 -4.33 -22.60
CA ILE A 39 -6.20 -5.75 -22.58
C ILE A 39 -7.50 -5.90 -23.36
N PRO A 40 -7.49 -6.59 -24.52
CA PRO A 40 -8.71 -6.86 -25.27
C PRO A 40 -9.59 -7.84 -24.47
N LEU A 41 -10.89 -7.54 -24.41
CA LEU A 41 -11.89 -8.41 -23.79
C LEU A 41 -12.65 -9.18 -24.87
N PRO A 42 -12.82 -10.50 -24.72
CA PRO A 42 -13.64 -11.30 -25.64
C PRO A 42 -15.09 -10.81 -25.67
N SER A 43 -15.76 -10.92 -26.83
CA SER A 43 -17.19 -10.59 -26.94
C SER A 43 -18.09 -11.49 -26.09
N ASN A 44 -17.63 -12.73 -25.82
CA ASN A 44 -18.29 -13.70 -24.95
C ASN A 44 -17.73 -13.73 -23.52
N ASP A 45 -17.05 -12.66 -23.07
CA ASP A 45 -16.59 -12.56 -21.69
C ASP A 45 -17.77 -12.65 -20.71
N PRO A 46 -17.77 -13.56 -19.72
CA PRO A 46 -18.95 -13.81 -18.87
C PRO A 46 -19.41 -12.60 -18.05
N PHE A 47 -18.53 -11.66 -17.75
CA PHE A 47 -18.83 -10.50 -16.91
C PHE A 47 -18.91 -9.22 -17.76
N TYR A 48 -17.87 -8.92 -18.52
CA TYR A 48 -17.74 -7.64 -19.22
C TYR A 48 -18.65 -7.50 -20.45
N SER A 49 -19.09 -8.61 -21.05
CA SER A 49 -20.05 -8.57 -22.17
C SER A 49 -21.39 -7.96 -21.76
N THR A 50 -21.82 -8.17 -20.51
CA THR A 50 -23.07 -7.61 -19.97
C THR A 50 -23.05 -6.07 -19.88
N PHE A 51 -21.85 -5.47 -19.91
CA PHE A 51 -21.64 -4.02 -19.89
C PHE A 51 -21.19 -3.48 -21.25
N ASN A 52 -21.24 -4.28 -22.32
CA ASN A 52 -20.71 -3.94 -23.64
C ASN A 52 -19.24 -3.45 -23.61
N ARG A 53 -18.42 -3.98 -22.69
CA ARG A 53 -17.01 -3.62 -22.56
C ARG A 53 -16.14 -4.60 -23.36
N THR A 54 -15.37 -4.08 -24.31
CA THR A 54 -14.46 -4.84 -25.17
C THR A 54 -12.98 -4.58 -24.89
N CYS A 55 -12.67 -3.70 -23.94
CA CYS A 55 -11.30 -3.35 -23.58
C CYS A 55 -11.19 -2.99 -22.10
N MET A 56 -10.12 -3.44 -21.47
CA MET A 56 -9.66 -2.94 -20.17
C MET A 56 -8.46 -2.00 -20.36
N ASN A 57 -8.58 -0.79 -19.79
CA ASN A 57 -7.57 0.25 -19.92
C ASN A 57 -6.29 -0.13 -19.17
N PHE A 58 -5.17 -0.23 -19.88
CA PHE A 58 -3.89 -0.58 -19.27
C PHE A 58 -2.77 0.31 -19.81
N VAL A 59 -2.04 0.92 -18.88
CA VAL A 59 -0.92 1.84 -19.15
C VAL A 59 0.38 1.17 -18.72
N ARG A 60 1.39 1.22 -19.60
CA ARG A 60 2.73 0.69 -19.34
C ARG A 60 3.40 1.42 -18.19
N ALA A 61 4.15 0.69 -17.38
CA ALA A 61 4.98 1.26 -16.34
C ALA A 61 6.03 2.20 -16.97
N LEU A 62 6.36 3.28 -16.27
CA LEU A 62 7.32 4.27 -16.73
C LEU A 62 8.68 3.58 -16.86
N GLY A 63 9.24 3.66 -18.07
CA GLY A 63 10.58 3.18 -18.34
C GLY A 63 11.63 4.12 -17.75
N THR A 64 12.69 3.57 -17.19
CA THR A 64 13.89 4.29 -16.74
C THR A 64 15.12 3.70 -17.42
N THR A 65 16.17 4.50 -17.52
CA THR A 65 17.51 4.01 -17.87
C THR A 65 18.04 3.14 -16.73
N LYS A 66 19.03 2.30 -17.03
CA LYS A 66 19.81 1.62 -16.00
C LYS A 66 20.52 2.64 -15.11
N LEU A 67 20.87 2.22 -13.90
CA LEU A 67 21.58 3.05 -12.92
C LEU A 67 22.96 3.52 -13.41
N ASP A 68 23.58 2.77 -14.32
CA ASP A 68 24.85 3.10 -14.98
C ASP A 68 24.67 3.96 -16.24
N CYS A 69 23.45 4.39 -16.55
CA CYS A 69 23.06 5.15 -17.74
C CYS A 69 23.42 4.48 -19.08
N THR A 70 23.76 3.19 -19.09
CA THR A 70 24.06 2.47 -20.32
C THR A 70 22.80 2.16 -21.12
N LEU A 71 22.95 2.12 -22.44
CA LEU A 71 21.89 1.63 -23.32
C LEU A 71 21.59 0.16 -23.01
N GLY A 72 20.32 -0.21 -23.05
CA GLY A 72 19.91 -1.58 -22.77
C GLY A 72 18.40 -1.77 -22.77
N GLN A 73 17.99 -2.93 -22.27
CA GLN A 73 16.59 -3.30 -22.15
C GLN A 73 15.84 -2.34 -21.23
N ARG A 74 14.57 -2.07 -21.56
CA ARG A 74 13.68 -1.21 -20.77
C ARG A 74 13.61 -1.71 -19.32
N GLN A 75 13.94 -0.85 -18.36
CA GLN A 75 13.74 -1.09 -16.92
C GLN A 75 12.59 -0.22 -16.42
N GLN A 76 11.92 -0.60 -15.33
CA GLN A 76 10.82 0.15 -14.74
C GLN A 76 11.26 0.88 -13.47
N LEU A 77 10.68 2.05 -13.23
CA LEU A 77 11.01 2.89 -12.07
C LEU A 77 10.19 2.47 -10.84
N ASN A 78 10.89 2.19 -9.74
CA ASN A 78 10.31 2.16 -8.40
C ASN A 78 10.32 3.58 -7.80
N MET A 79 9.16 4.08 -7.40
CA MET A 79 9.03 5.40 -6.77
C MET A 79 9.20 5.39 -5.25
N ASN A 80 9.33 4.21 -4.65
CA ASN A 80 9.55 4.05 -3.21
C ASN A 80 11.02 3.78 -2.88
N THR A 81 11.37 4.03 -1.61
CA THR A 81 12.63 3.52 -1.06
C THR A 81 12.61 1.99 -1.10
N HIS A 82 13.77 1.36 -1.25
CA HIS A 82 13.85 -0.11 -1.33
C HIS A 82 13.93 -0.78 0.05
N TYR A 83 14.06 0.02 1.12
CA TYR A 83 14.23 -0.46 2.48
C TYR A 83 12.88 -0.59 3.19
N LEU A 84 12.82 -1.47 4.18
CA LEU A 84 11.74 -1.48 5.17
C LEU A 84 12.02 -0.35 6.17
N ASP A 85 11.63 0.87 5.81
CA ASP A 85 11.94 2.09 6.56
C ASP A 85 10.70 2.90 6.96
N GLY A 86 9.52 2.36 6.70
CA GLY A 86 8.25 3.04 6.96
C GLY A 86 7.95 4.18 6.00
N SER A 87 8.56 4.25 4.81
CA SER A 87 8.16 5.17 3.74
C SER A 87 6.66 5.11 3.41
N ALA A 88 5.97 3.99 3.67
CA ALA A 88 4.52 3.92 3.57
C ALA A 88 3.80 4.92 4.52
N VAL A 89 4.43 5.24 5.65
CA VAL A 89 3.97 6.19 6.67
C VAL A 89 4.56 7.59 6.43
N TYR A 90 5.87 7.67 6.12
CA TYR A 90 6.63 8.91 6.09
C TYR A 90 6.84 9.51 4.70
N GLY A 91 6.62 8.74 3.64
CA GLY A 91 6.87 9.11 2.26
C GLY A 91 8.29 8.82 1.79
N SER A 92 8.44 8.65 0.48
CA SER A 92 9.69 8.30 -0.19
C SER A 92 10.53 9.51 -0.62
N ASN A 93 10.09 10.73 -0.29
CA ASN A 93 10.80 11.96 -0.58
C ASN A 93 10.54 13.03 0.50
N LYS A 94 11.44 14.01 0.60
CA LYS A 94 11.39 15.06 1.62
C LYS A 94 10.12 15.89 1.57
N ALA A 95 9.63 16.24 0.37
CA ALA A 95 8.43 17.06 0.24
C ALA A 95 7.18 16.34 0.80
N THR A 96 7.02 15.04 0.53
CA THR A 96 5.95 14.23 1.12
C THR A 96 6.12 14.16 2.63
N ALA A 97 7.31 13.83 3.13
CA ALA A 97 7.59 13.73 4.57
C ALA A 97 7.27 15.02 5.32
N ASP A 98 7.79 16.15 4.85
CA ASP A 98 7.54 17.48 5.43
C ASP A 98 6.04 17.82 5.40
N SER A 99 5.33 17.44 4.33
CA SER A 99 3.90 17.71 4.23
C SER A 99 3.06 16.96 5.27
N LEU A 100 3.55 15.82 5.76
CA LEU A 100 2.89 14.98 6.77
C LEU A 100 3.23 15.38 8.21
N ARG A 101 4.32 16.13 8.41
CA ARG A 101 4.76 16.56 9.74
C ARG A 101 3.92 17.69 10.30
N GLN A 102 3.69 17.65 11.60
CA GLN A 102 3.08 18.76 12.35
C GLN A 102 4.08 19.87 12.67
N PHE A 103 5.39 19.57 12.66
CA PHE A 103 6.46 20.47 13.07
C PHE A 103 6.30 21.00 14.51
N SER A 104 5.70 20.17 15.36
CA SER A 104 5.60 20.40 16.79
C SER A 104 5.63 19.07 17.53
N GLY A 105 6.50 18.96 18.55
CA GLY A 105 6.64 17.77 19.41
C GLY A 105 7.11 16.51 18.68
N GLY A 106 7.71 16.64 17.50
CA GLY A 106 8.12 15.54 16.65
C GLY A 106 6.98 14.80 15.97
N ARG A 107 5.76 15.36 15.96
CA ARG A 107 4.53 14.65 15.57
C ARG A 107 4.26 14.68 14.06
N LEU A 108 3.51 13.68 13.62
CA LEU A 108 2.77 13.67 12.35
C LEU A 108 1.41 14.35 12.52
N LYS A 109 0.94 15.02 11.46
CA LYS A 109 -0.38 15.63 11.38
C LYS A 109 -1.48 14.57 11.53
N SER A 110 -2.41 14.82 12.43
CA SER A 110 -3.64 14.06 12.59
C SER A 110 -4.85 14.98 12.66
N THR A 111 -6.03 14.45 12.36
CA THR A 111 -7.29 15.15 12.62
C THR A 111 -7.62 15.17 14.12
N ASN A 112 -8.62 15.94 14.53
CA ASN A 112 -9.12 15.98 15.92
C ASN A 112 -9.55 14.57 16.41
N ASN A 113 -10.06 13.73 15.51
CA ASN A 113 -10.46 12.35 15.82
C ASN A 113 -9.26 11.36 15.78
N GLN A 114 -8.02 11.88 15.78
CA GLN A 114 -6.78 11.12 15.65
C GLN A 114 -6.73 10.22 14.40
N LEU A 115 -7.42 10.59 13.33
CA LEU A 115 -7.28 9.96 12.02
C LEU A 115 -6.12 10.59 11.25
N LEU A 116 -5.66 9.91 10.19
CA LEU A 116 -4.68 10.45 9.25
C LEU A 116 -5.08 11.84 8.74
N SER A 117 -4.07 12.64 8.39
CA SER A 117 -4.28 13.97 7.82
C SER A 117 -5.15 13.92 6.56
N LYS A 118 -5.92 14.98 6.33
CA LYS A 118 -6.85 15.08 5.19
C LYS A 118 -6.05 15.30 3.91
N ASP A 119 -6.41 14.55 2.88
CA ASP A 119 -5.93 14.82 1.54
C ASP A 119 -6.67 16.03 0.93
N ILE A 120 -5.96 16.80 0.11
CA ILE A 120 -6.58 17.89 -0.67
C ILE A 120 -7.44 17.21 -1.75
N PRO A 121 -8.62 17.75 -2.11
CA PRO A 121 -9.48 17.14 -3.14
C PRO A 121 -8.78 17.20 -4.50
N ASN A 122 -7.98 16.17 -4.80
CA ASN A 122 -7.40 15.83 -6.12
C ASN A 122 -6.56 14.54 -6.13
N ALA A 123 -6.46 13.80 -5.03
CA ALA A 123 -5.76 12.52 -5.07
C ALA A 123 -6.59 11.46 -5.81
N SER A 124 -6.00 10.92 -6.88
CA SER A 124 -6.53 9.83 -7.72
C SER A 124 -6.81 8.50 -6.98
N SER A 125 -6.69 8.48 -5.65
CA SER A 125 -6.72 7.31 -4.79
C SER A 125 -8.00 7.18 -3.97
N CYS A 126 -8.97 8.08 -4.08
CA CYS A 126 -10.15 8.09 -3.23
C CYS A 126 -11.39 8.58 -3.99
N ILE A 127 -12.55 7.97 -3.72
CA ILE A 127 -13.83 8.49 -4.19
C ILE A 127 -14.25 9.60 -3.25
N LEU A 128 -14.41 10.82 -3.78
CA LEU A 128 -14.84 11.96 -2.98
C LEU A 128 -16.15 11.62 -2.25
N PRO A 129 -16.15 11.63 -0.90
CA PRO A 129 -17.35 11.29 -0.14
C PRO A 129 -18.46 12.31 -0.37
N ALA A 130 -19.71 11.84 -0.47
CA ALA A 130 -20.87 12.72 -0.58
C ALA A 130 -21.06 13.58 0.70
N ASN A 131 -20.71 13.03 1.86
CA ASN A 131 -20.73 13.76 3.12
C ASN A 131 -19.49 14.68 3.21
N PRO A 132 -19.64 16.01 3.30
CA PRO A 132 -18.51 16.94 3.31
C PRO A 132 -17.61 16.80 4.54
N ASN A 133 -18.09 16.18 5.63
CA ASN A 133 -17.32 15.93 6.85
C ASN A 133 -16.35 14.75 6.70
N ILE A 134 -16.57 13.88 5.72
CA ILE A 134 -15.71 12.74 5.42
C ILE A 134 -14.70 13.18 4.36
N LYS A 135 -13.42 12.98 4.62
CA LYS A 135 -12.33 13.33 3.71
C LYS A 135 -11.48 12.11 3.41
N CYS A 136 -10.81 12.15 2.27
CA CYS A 136 -9.78 11.17 1.93
C CYS A 136 -8.55 11.39 2.83
N PHE A 137 -7.75 10.35 3.01
CA PHE A 137 -6.56 10.38 3.86
C PHE A 137 -5.29 10.61 3.05
N LYS A 138 -4.34 11.30 3.68
CA LYS A 138 -2.99 11.48 3.17
C LYS A 138 -1.99 10.77 4.08
N ALA A 139 -1.09 10.00 3.49
CA ALA A 139 -0.01 9.27 4.15
C ALA A 139 1.27 9.32 3.29
N GLY A 140 2.30 8.58 3.71
CA GLY A 140 3.55 8.46 2.95
C GLY A 140 3.36 7.82 1.57
N ASP A 141 2.51 6.80 1.50
CA ASP A 141 2.14 6.15 0.25
C ASP A 141 0.79 6.65 -0.30
N PRO A 142 0.69 7.00 -1.61
CA PRO A 142 -0.54 7.54 -2.19
C PRO A 142 -1.68 6.50 -2.32
N ARG A 143 -1.40 5.21 -2.12
CA ARG A 143 -2.42 4.15 -2.16
C ARG A 143 -3.12 3.94 -0.82
N VAL A 144 -2.89 4.79 0.19
CA VAL A 144 -3.48 4.67 1.54
C VAL A 144 -5.00 4.47 1.51
N ASN A 145 -5.69 5.11 0.57
CA ASN A 145 -7.15 5.06 0.48
C ASN A 145 -7.68 3.81 -0.27
N GLN A 146 -6.85 2.83 -0.64
CA GLN A 146 -7.31 1.71 -1.45
C GLN A 146 -8.49 0.95 -0.83
N GLN A 147 -8.42 0.65 0.47
CA GLN A 147 -9.49 -0.03 1.20
C GLN A 147 -9.37 0.21 2.72
N PRO A 148 -10.46 0.05 3.50
CA PRO A 148 -10.51 0.50 4.90
C PRO A 148 -9.52 -0.18 5.84
N ALA A 149 -9.18 -1.46 5.63
CA ALA A 149 -8.20 -2.15 6.48
C ALA A 149 -6.79 -1.56 6.33
N LEU A 150 -6.36 -1.24 5.11
CA LEU A 150 -5.10 -0.54 4.88
C LEU A 150 -5.09 0.85 5.53
N MET A 151 -6.19 1.61 5.40
CA MET A 151 -6.31 2.93 6.04
C MET A 151 -6.22 2.83 7.58
N ALA A 152 -6.85 1.80 8.17
CA ALA A 152 -6.82 1.54 9.59
C ALA A 152 -5.38 1.24 10.06
N LEU A 153 -4.66 0.35 9.36
CA LEU A 153 -3.27 0.01 9.66
C LEU A 153 -2.35 1.24 9.55
N GLN A 154 -2.50 2.03 8.50
CA GLN A 154 -1.76 3.30 8.34
C GLN A 154 -2.04 4.30 9.46
N THR A 155 -3.30 4.39 9.90
CA THR A 155 -3.67 5.24 11.04
C THR A 155 -3.05 4.76 12.34
N ILE A 156 -2.96 3.44 12.57
CA ILE A 156 -2.30 2.86 13.74
C ILE A 156 -0.82 3.24 13.78
N TRP A 157 -0.11 3.13 12.65
CA TRP A 157 1.31 3.52 12.59
C TRP A 157 1.52 5.01 12.87
N MET A 158 0.66 5.88 12.34
CA MET A 158 0.70 7.31 12.65
C MET A 158 0.46 7.58 14.14
N LYS A 159 -0.54 6.92 14.74
CA LYS A 159 -0.81 7.04 16.18
C LYS A 159 0.36 6.57 17.03
N GLU A 160 0.98 5.46 16.65
CA GLU A 160 2.13 4.91 17.36
C GLU A 160 3.36 5.83 17.26
N HIS A 161 3.62 6.40 16.08
CA HIS A 161 4.64 7.43 15.92
C HIS A 161 4.41 8.60 16.89
N ASN A 162 3.19 9.15 16.90
CA ASN A 162 2.85 10.28 17.75
C ASN A 162 2.97 9.93 19.25
N ARG A 163 2.58 8.71 19.64
CA ARG A 163 2.73 8.21 21.02
C ARG A 163 4.21 8.11 21.42
N ILE A 164 5.08 7.66 20.53
CA ILE A 164 6.53 7.55 20.77
C ILE A 164 7.16 8.94 20.82
N ALA A 165 6.88 9.81 19.85
CA ALA A 165 7.42 11.17 19.79
C ALA A 165 7.07 11.99 21.04
N GLU A 166 5.82 11.89 21.51
CA GLU A 166 5.36 12.52 22.75
C GLU A 166 6.16 12.03 23.97
N LYS A 167 6.30 10.71 24.14
CA LYS A 167 7.10 10.14 25.24
C LYS A 167 8.57 10.54 25.18
N LEU A 168 9.17 10.54 23.99
CA LEU A 168 10.57 10.94 23.81
C LEU A 168 10.79 12.41 24.14
N THR A 169 9.84 13.28 23.76
CA THR A 169 9.86 14.70 24.08
C THR A 169 9.74 14.92 25.60
N GLN A 170 8.81 14.22 26.26
CA GLN A 170 8.62 14.30 27.71
C GLN A 170 9.83 13.82 28.52
N LEU A 171 10.45 12.71 28.09
CA LEU A 171 11.57 12.11 28.81
C LEU A 171 12.89 12.89 28.64
N ASN A 172 13.12 13.47 27.46
CA ASN A 172 14.45 13.99 27.11
C ASN A 172 14.49 15.50 26.83
N GLY A 173 13.34 16.19 26.78
CA GLY A 173 13.27 17.61 26.41
C GLY A 173 13.74 17.88 24.98
N TRP A 174 13.66 16.89 24.09
CA TRP A 174 14.14 17.02 22.72
C TRP A 174 13.31 18.00 21.88
N ASN A 175 13.97 18.63 20.91
CA ASN A 175 13.31 19.47 19.92
C ASN A 175 12.51 18.64 18.89
N ASP A 176 11.67 19.32 18.09
CA ASP A 176 10.79 18.69 17.11
C ASP A 176 11.53 17.73 16.17
N GLU A 177 12.63 18.19 15.56
CA GLU A 177 13.37 17.39 14.57
C GLU A 177 13.95 16.12 15.20
N LYS A 178 14.58 16.24 16.37
CA LYS A 178 15.18 15.09 17.05
C LYS A 178 14.12 14.08 17.48
N ALA A 179 13.01 14.55 18.06
CA ALA A 179 11.89 13.70 18.44
C ALA A 179 11.27 12.98 17.23
N TYR A 180 11.07 13.68 16.11
CA TYR A 180 10.55 13.10 14.87
C TYR A 180 11.47 12.01 14.32
N GLN A 181 12.78 12.27 14.21
CA GLN A 181 13.72 11.32 13.62
C GLN A 181 13.90 10.07 14.49
N GLU A 182 13.94 10.21 15.82
CA GLU A 182 14.05 9.07 16.73
C GLU A 182 12.75 8.25 16.76
N ALA A 183 11.58 8.88 16.78
CA ALA A 183 10.31 8.18 16.64
C ALA A 183 10.20 7.45 15.28
N ARG A 184 10.62 8.10 14.18
CA ARG A 184 10.68 7.49 12.85
C ARG A 184 11.61 6.27 12.82
N LYS A 185 12.80 6.37 13.43
CA LYS A 185 13.77 5.27 13.52
C LYS A 185 13.20 4.08 14.28
N ILE A 186 12.52 4.31 15.41
CA ILE A 186 11.87 3.25 16.20
C ILE A 186 10.76 2.58 15.39
N ILE A 187 9.91 3.35 14.71
CA ILE A 187 8.84 2.78 13.86
C ILE A 187 9.43 1.93 12.72
N GLY A 188 10.48 2.40 12.05
CA GLY A 188 11.18 1.60 11.04
C GLY A 188 11.69 0.27 11.62
N ALA A 189 12.28 0.30 12.81
CA ALA A 189 12.73 -0.92 13.50
C ALA A 189 11.56 -1.85 13.88
N MET A 190 10.41 -1.31 14.32
CA MET A 190 9.21 -2.09 14.60
C MET A 190 8.68 -2.79 13.34
N ILE A 191 8.61 -2.07 12.22
CA ILE A 191 8.18 -2.62 10.93
C ILE A 191 9.13 -3.75 10.49
N GLN A 192 10.44 -3.53 10.58
CA GLN A 192 11.44 -4.56 10.27
C GLN A 192 11.28 -5.79 11.18
N HIS A 193 11.14 -5.56 12.49
CA HIS A 193 11.01 -6.65 13.46
C HIS A 193 9.76 -7.48 13.19
N VAL A 194 8.58 -6.87 13.07
CA VAL A 194 7.33 -7.59 12.75
C VAL A 194 7.45 -8.31 11.41
N THR A 195 8.10 -7.70 10.41
CA THR A 195 8.28 -8.33 9.10
C THR A 195 9.11 -9.62 9.18
N TYR A 196 10.28 -9.57 9.80
CA TYR A 196 11.20 -10.71 9.85
C TYR A 196 10.86 -11.73 10.94
N ASN A 197 10.24 -11.30 12.05
CA ASN A 197 9.93 -12.16 13.18
C ASN A 197 8.55 -12.83 13.07
N GLU A 198 7.56 -12.13 12.52
CA GLU A 198 6.16 -12.58 12.56
C GLU A 198 5.60 -12.85 11.16
N TYR A 199 5.85 -11.96 10.19
CA TYR A 199 5.25 -12.10 8.87
C TYR A 199 5.96 -13.14 7.99
N LEU A 200 7.27 -12.98 7.75
CA LEU A 200 8.01 -13.83 6.83
C LEU A 200 8.03 -15.32 7.21
N PRO A 201 8.13 -15.74 8.49
CA PRO A 201 8.07 -17.16 8.85
C PRO A 201 6.78 -17.86 8.39
N HIS A 202 5.64 -17.16 8.43
CA HIS A 202 4.37 -17.70 7.95
C HIS A 202 4.24 -17.77 6.43
N ILE A 203 5.09 -17.05 5.69
CA ILE A 203 5.10 -17.05 4.22
C ILE A 203 6.15 -18.02 3.67
N LEU A 204 7.36 -17.99 4.23
CA LEU A 204 8.51 -18.74 3.72
C LEU A 204 8.67 -20.10 4.40
N GLY A 205 8.16 -20.26 5.64
CA GLY A 205 8.42 -21.41 6.49
C GLY A 205 9.68 -21.24 7.33
N ASP A 206 9.70 -21.89 8.49
CA ASP A 206 10.80 -21.78 9.46
C ASP A 206 12.16 -22.24 8.90
N GLN A 207 12.16 -23.29 8.07
CA GLN A 207 13.38 -23.83 7.48
C GLN A 207 14.04 -22.80 6.56
N GLN A 208 13.28 -22.19 5.64
CA GLN A 208 13.77 -21.15 4.74
C GLN A 208 14.28 -19.92 5.51
N MET A 209 13.61 -19.55 6.61
CA MET A 209 14.06 -18.45 7.47
C MET A 209 15.43 -18.75 8.12
N ILE A 210 15.70 -20.00 8.48
CA ILE A 210 16.98 -20.45 9.04
C ILE A 210 18.05 -20.50 7.95
N ASP A 211 17.76 -21.15 6.82
CA ASP A 211 18.72 -21.36 5.73
C ASP A 211 19.21 -20.02 5.14
N LEU A 212 18.34 -19.02 5.10
CA LEU A 212 18.65 -17.67 4.61
C LEU A 212 19.09 -16.71 5.73
N ASN A 213 19.22 -17.17 6.97
CA ASN A 213 19.60 -16.37 8.14
C ASN A 213 18.77 -15.09 8.31
N LEU A 214 17.44 -15.21 8.18
CA LEU A 214 16.50 -14.08 8.19
C LEU A 214 15.87 -13.81 9.56
N LYS A 215 16.06 -14.72 10.53
CA LYS A 215 15.48 -14.55 11.87
C LYS A 215 16.22 -13.44 12.64
N PRO A 216 15.50 -12.48 13.26
CA PRO A 216 16.13 -11.51 14.15
C PRO A 216 16.84 -12.22 15.32
N LYS A 217 17.94 -11.63 15.79
CA LYS A 217 18.60 -12.13 17.01
C LYS A 217 17.69 -11.91 18.22
N ALA A 218 17.69 -12.86 19.15
CA ALA A 218 16.98 -12.72 20.43
C ALA A 218 17.55 -11.59 21.30
N SER A 219 18.84 -11.27 21.13
CA SER A 219 19.52 -10.18 21.85
C SER A 219 20.71 -9.64 21.05
N GLY A 220 21.14 -8.42 21.41
CA GLY A 220 22.28 -7.75 20.80
C GLY A 220 22.01 -7.18 19.40
N TYR A 221 23.07 -6.81 18.69
CA TYR A 221 22.99 -6.15 17.39
C TYR A 221 23.34 -7.10 16.24
N PHE A 222 22.68 -6.89 15.09
CA PHE A 222 23.12 -7.47 13.83
C PHE A 222 24.36 -6.71 13.34
N THR A 223 25.42 -7.44 13.02
CA THR A 223 26.72 -6.88 12.59
C THR A 223 27.10 -7.29 11.17
N GLY A 224 26.22 -8.00 10.47
CA GLY A 224 26.46 -8.52 9.12
C GLY A 224 26.04 -7.57 7.99
N TYR A 225 26.06 -6.25 8.22
CA TYR A 225 25.77 -5.31 7.15
C TYR A 225 26.88 -5.34 6.10
N ASP A 226 26.51 -5.66 4.86
CA ASP A 226 27.42 -5.69 3.72
C ASP A 226 27.13 -4.51 2.79
N GLN A 227 28.11 -3.63 2.67
CA GLN A 227 28.04 -2.44 1.80
C GLN A 227 28.01 -2.77 0.30
N THR A 228 28.42 -3.99 -0.09
CA THR A 228 28.43 -4.43 -1.49
C THR A 228 27.08 -5.01 -1.93
N THR A 229 26.20 -5.32 -0.98
CA THR A 229 24.85 -5.81 -1.24
C THR A 229 24.04 -4.76 -1.99
N LYS A 230 23.33 -5.20 -3.03
CA LYS A 230 22.42 -4.38 -3.84
C LYS A 230 21.00 -4.49 -3.29
N PRO A 231 20.49 -3.49 -2.53
CA PRO A 231 19.23 -3.62 -1.78
C PRO A 231 18.00 -3.37 -2.65
N GLN A 232 18.15 -3.12 -3.96
CA GLN A 232 17.03 -2.76 -4.82
C GLN A 232 16.05 -3.92 -4.95
N VAL A 233 14.76 -3.60 -4.83
CA VAL A 233 13.66 -4.53 -5.09
C VAL A 233 13.77 -5.04 -6.53
N ARG A 234 13.83 -6.37 -6.68
CA ARG A 234 13.92 -7.00 -7.99
C ARG A 234 12.63 -6.83 -8.77
N ASN A 235 12.74 -6.64 -10.08
CA ASN A 235 11.58 -6.43 -10.94
C ASN A 235 10.57 -7.58 -10.88
N GLY A 236 11.03 -8.84 -10.96
CA GLY A 236 10.16 -10.01 -10.83
C GLY A 236 9.45 -10.11 -9.48
N PHE A 237 10.04 -9.57 -8.41
CA PHE A 237 9.40 -9.49 -7.11
C PHE A 237 8.24 -8.48 -7.12
N SER A 238 8.47 -7.28 -7.65
CA SER A 238 7.46 -6.19 -7.74
C SER A 238 6.34 -6.46 -8.74
N ALA A 239 6.71 -6.95 -9.92
CA ALA A 239 5.77 -7.19 -11.01
C ALA A 239 4.91 -8.44 -10.79
N ALA A 240 5.43 -9.45 -10.07
CA ALA A 240 4.79 -10.76 -9.96
C ALA A 240 4.83 -11.35 -8.53
N ALA A 241 6.01 -11.69 -7.99
CA ALA A 241 6.11 -12.61 -6.85
C ALA A 241 5.36 -12.12 -5.61
N PHE A 242 5.54 -10.85 -5.22
CA PHE A 242 4.91 -10.31 -4.01
C PHE A 242 3.41 -9.96 -4.17
N ARG A 243 2.82 -10.31 -5.31
CA ARG A 243 1.37 -10.21 -5.57
C ARG A 243 0.62 -11.46 -5.18
N PHE A 244 1.30 -12.49 -4.65
CA PHE A 244 0.64 -13.70 -4.11
C PHE A 244 -0.46 -13.34 -3.10
N GLY A 245 -0.29 -12.25 -2.35
CA GLY A 245 -1.26 -11.75 -1.38
C GLY A 245 -2.65 -11.45 -1.94
N HIS A 246 -2.79 -11.21 -3.24
CA HIS A 246 -4.11 -10.98 -3.86
C HIS A 246 -5.00 -12.23 -3.89
N SER A 247 -4.42 -13.43 -3.83
CA SER A 247 -5.20 -14.67 -3.62
C SER A 247 -5.73 -14.79 -2.17
N MET A 248 -5.07 -14.13 -1.22
CA MET A 248 -5.47 -14.12 0.19
C MET A 248 -6.64 -13.16 0.50
N VAL A 249 -7.03 -12.32 -0.47
CA VAL A 249 -8.07 -11.30 -0.31
C VAL A 249 -9.45 -11.95 -0.27
N ARG A 250 -10.24 -11.57 0.73
CA ARG A 250 -11.61 -12.06 0.92
C ARG A 250 -12.61 -11.34 0.03
N GLN A 251 -13.78 -11.96 -0.15
CA GLN A 251 -14.92 -11.33 -0.80
C GLN A 251 -15.56 -10.21 0.03
N ARG A 252 -15.42 -10.28 1.35
CA ARG A 252 -16.03 -9.36 2.30
C ARG A 252 -15.00 -8.91 3.31
N LEU A 253 -15.17 -7.70 3.81
CA LEU A 253 -14.35 -7.13 4.88
C LEU A 253 -15.19 -7.04 6.14
N ALA A 254 -14.87 -7.80 7.18
CA ALA A 254 -15.61 -7.71 8.44
C ALA A 254 -15.29 -6.46 9.25
N TYR A 255 -16.34 -5.90 9.83
CA TYR A 255 -16.32 -4.84 10.82
C TYR A 255 -17.04 -5.36 12.06
N ASN A 256 -16.29 -5.67 13.10
CA ASN A 256 -16.84 -6.27 14.32
C ASN A 256 -16.81 -5.22 15.44
N GLY A 257 -17.93 -4.52 15.63
CA GLY A 257 -18.07 -3.50 16.67
C GLY A 257 -18.34 -4.08 18.07
N PRO A 258 -18.41 -3.23 19.10
CA PRO A 258 -19.02 -3.62 20.38
C PRO A 258 -20.50 -4.01 20.18
N LEU A 259 -20.99 -4.94 21.01
CA LEU A 259 -22.40 -5.38 21.07
C LEU A 259 -22.94 -6.07 19.78
N HIS A 260 -22.15 -6.93 19.13
CA HIS A 260 -22.58 -7.71 17.95
C HIS A 260 -23.07 -6.88 16.75
N SER A 261 -22.61 -5.63 16.60
CA SER A 261 -22.79 -4.80 15.40
C SER A 261 -21.91 -5.27 14.23
N ASN A 262 -21.89 -6.57 13.97
CA ASN A 262 -21.05 -7.20 12.97
C ASN A 262 -21.59 -6.87 11.57
N GLN A 263 -20.76 -6.23 10.76
CA GLN A 263 -21.03 -5.97 9.35
C GLN A 263 -19.96 -6.68 8.53
N SER A 264 -20.32 -7.17 7.35
CA SER A 264 -19.34 -7.78 6.45
C SER A 264 -19.68 -7.39 5.01
N PRO A 265 -19.55 -6.10 4.64
CA PRO A 265 -19.84 -5.65 3.27
C PRO A 265 -18.97 -6.35 2.23
N LEU A 266 -19.48 -6.46 1.01
CA LEU A 266 -18.68 -6.89 -0.14
C LEU A 266 -17.56 -5.87 -0.40
N LEU A 267 -16.36 -6.37 -0.66
CA LEU A 267 -15.15 -5.54 -0.71
C LEU A 267 -15.22 -4.47 -1.81
N HIS A 268 -15.86 -4.73 -2.95
CA HIS A 268 -16.04 -3.74 -4.01
C HIS A 268 -16.83 -2.50 -3.57
N ASN A 269 -17.66 -2.62 -2.53
CA ASN A 269 -18.37 -1.50 -1.95
C ASN A 269 -17.52 -0.66 -1.00
N GLU A 270 -16.33 -1.13 -0.63
CA GLU A 270 -15.47 -0.47 0.35
C GLU A 270 -14.22 0.15 -0.30
N PHE A 271 -13.86 -0.23 -1.53
CA PHE A 271 -12.72 0.34 -2.23
C PHE A 271 -12.81 1.87 -2.35
N LEU A 272 -11.70 2.55 -2.06
CA LEU A 272 -11.56 4.00 -2.21
C LEU A 272 -12.49 4.83 -1.31
N LYS A 273 -13.13 4.21 -0.30
CA LYS A 273 -14.08 4.87 0.60
C LYS A 273 -13.53 4.96 2.03
N PRO A 274 -13.26 6.17 2.54
CA PRO A 274 -12.78 6.35 3.91
C PRO A 274 -13.89 6.29 4.97
N ASN A 275 -15.16 6.16 4.55
CA ASN A 275 -16.34 6.33 5.38
C ASN A 275 -16.30 5.55 6.69
N LYS A 276 -15.91 4.27 6.66
CA LYS A 276 -15.92 3.43 7.85
C LYS A 276 -14.97 3.93 8.95
N LEU A 277 -13.86 4.59 8.61
CA LEU A 277 -12.93 5.11 9.61
C LEU A 277 -13.49 6.30 10.39
N TYR A 278 -14.48 7.01 9.84
CA TYR A 278 -15.16 8.11 10.50
C TYR A 278 -16.35 7.67 11.37
N ASP A 279 -16.67 6.37 11.37
CA ASP A 279 -17.77 5.82 12.17
C ASP A 279 -17.45 5.94 13.67
N ALA A 280 -18.29 6.70 14.39
CA ALA A 280 -18.18 6.85 15.84
C ALA A 280 -18.44 5.53 16.58
N ASN A 281 -19.20 4.61 15.98
CA ASN A 281 -19.54 3.30 16.54
C ASN A 281 -18.46 2.25 16.22
N GLY A 282 -17.21 2.60 16.45
CA GLY A 282 -16.08 1.66 16.46
C GLY A 282 -15.04 1.87 15.38
N GLY A 283 -15.32 2.57 14.28
CA GLY A 283 -14.37 2.95 13.23
C GLY A 283 -13.20 1.97 13.04
N ILE A 284 -11.98 2.42 13.36
CA ILE A 284 -10.73 1.63 13.30
C ILE A 284 -10.79 0.38 14.18
N SER A 285 -11.32 0.47 15.40
CA SER A 285 -11.43 -0.66 16.33
C SER A 285 -12.30 -1.79 15.76
N SER A 286 -13.38 -1.46 15.05
CA SER A 286 -14.25 -2.46 14.41
C SER A 286 -13.56 -3.17 13.24
N ILE A 287 -12.80 -2.42 12.45
CA ILE A 287 -12.02 -2.96 11.33
C ILE A 287 -10.93 -3.89 11.86
N THR A 288 -10.16 -3.44 12.84
CA THR A 288 -9.04 -4.20 13.42
C THR A 288 -9.50 -5.47 14.14
N ARG A 289 -10.65 -5.41 14.85
CA ARG A 289 -11.27 -6.62 15.41
C ARG A 289 -11.69 -7.60 14.31
N GLY A 290 -12.28 -7.10 13.23
CA GLY A 290 -12.60 -7.91 12.05
C GLY A 290 -11.35 -8.61 11.50
N LEU A 291 -10.25 -7.89 11.30
CA LEU A 291 -8.98 -8.46 10.82
C LEU A 291 -8.36 -9.51 11.76
N TYR A 292 -8.60 -9.38 13.06
CA TYR A 292 -8.12 -10.33 14.06
C TYR A 292 -8.97 -11.61 14.11
N GLU A 293 -10.29 -11.48 13.99
CA GLU A 293 -11.23 -12.61 14.11
C GLU A 293 -11.43 -13.37 12.79
N GLU A 294 -11.10 -12.76 11.66
CA GLU A 294 -11.32 -13.33 10.34
C GLU A 294 -10.06 -13.91 9.70
N PHE A 295 -10.13 -15.18 9.28
CA PHE A 295 -9.08 -15.81 8.47
C PHE A 295 -9.00 -15.19 7.08
N SER A 296 -7.78 -15.01 6.58
CA SER A 296 -7.54 -14.70 5.16
C SER A 296 -7.89 -15.90 4.28
N GLN A 297 -8.08 -15.65 2.97
CA GLN A 297 -8.08 -16.75 2.01
C GLN A 297 -6.67 -17.39 1.94
N LYS A 298 -6.61 -18.62 1.42
CA LYS A 298 -5.35 -19.34 1.22
C LYS A 298 -4.55 -18.71 0.07
N VAL A 299 -3.23 -18.91 0.10
CA VAL A 299 -2.40 -18.61 -1.07
C VAL A 299 -2.65 -19.69 -2.11
N ASP A 300 -3.32 -19.34 -3.20
CA ASP A 300 -3.62 -20.27 -4.29
C ASP A 300 -3.72 -19.57 -5.66
N ARG A 301 -4.18 -20.31 -6.67
CA ARG A 301 -4.30 -19.83 -8.06
C ARG A 301 -5.62 -19.10 -8.35
N LYS A 302 -6.47 -18.92 -7.35
CA LYS A 302 -7.79 -18.29 -7.45
C LYS A 302 -7.72 -16.91 -6.80
N ILE A 303 -8.43 -15.97 -7.40
CA ILE A 303 -8.60 -14.63 -6.87
C ILE A 303 -10.10 -14.37 -6.82
N THR A 304 -10.55 -13.71 -5.75
CA THR A 304 -11.95 -13.34 -5.59
C THR A 304 -12.46 -12.47 -6.75
N LYS A 305 -13.73 -12.66 -7.11
CA LYS A 305 -14.44 -11.83 -8.11
C LYS A 305 -14.46 -10.34 -7.74
N GLU A 306 -14.37 -10.05 -6.45
CA GLU A 306 -14.22 -8.68 -5.96
C GLU A 306 -12.99 -7.98 -6.56
N LEU A 307 -11.90 -8.72 -6.83
CA LEU A 307 -10.68 -8.18 -7.44
C LEU A 307 -10.65 -8.35 -8.96
N THR A 308 -11.14 -9.48 -9.49
CA THR A 308 -11.04 -9.78 -10.94
C THR A 308 -12.13 -9.12 -11.78
N GLU A 309 -13.33 -8.95 -11.24
CA GLU A 309 -14.50 -8.43 -11.96
C GLU A 309 -14.87 -7.02 -11.44
N ARG A 310 -14.87 -6.84 -10.11
CA ARG A 310 -15.52 -5.68 -9.45
C ARG A 310 -14.59 -4.55 -8.99
N LEU A 311 -13.28 -4.76 -8.93
CA LEU A 311 -12.28 -3.76 -8.47
C LEU A 311 -12.33 -2.46 -9.27
N PHE A 312 -12.76 -2.55 -10.54
CA PHE A 312 -12.71 -1.46 -11.52
C PHE A 312 -14.09 -1.04 -12.02
N GLU A 313 -15.16 -1.32 -11.25
CA GLU A 313 -16.49 -0.79 -11.57
C GLU A 313 -16.50 0.74 -11.59
N ARG A 314 -15.71 1.35 -10.69
CA ARG A 314 -15.71 2.80 -10.44
C ARG A 314 -14.42 3.52 -10.84
N THR A 315 -13.38 2.81 -11.29
CA THR A 315 -12.11 3.42 -11.72
C THR A 315 -11.60 2.86 -13.05
N ASN A 316 -10.90 3.70 -13.82
CA ASN A 316 -10.34 3.38 -15.14
C ASN A 316 -8.93 2.75 -15.07
N GLY A 317 -8.38 2.51 -13.88
CA GLY A 317 -7.08 1.87 -13.74
C GLY A 317 -7.25 0.35 -13.71
N VAL A 318 -6.36 -0.42 -14.33
CA VAL A 318 -6.42 -1.89 -14.27
C VAL A 318 -5.09 -2.40 -13.78
N GLU A 319 -5.11 -3.06 -12.63
CA GLU A 319 -4.00 -3.87 -12.16
C GLU A 319 -4.26 -5.33 -12.54
N ASN A 320 -3.86 -5.70 -13.76
CA ASN A 320 -3.84 -7.08 -14.20
C ASN A 320 -2.40 -7.61 -14.07
N HIS A 321 -2.20 -8.64 -13.25
CA HIS A 321 -0.84 -9.16 -12.96
C HIS A 321 -0.19 -9.79 -14.18
N LEU A 322 -0.96 -10.47 -15.02
CA LEU A 322 -0.43 -11.11 -16.23
C LEU A 322 0.05 -10.05 -17.22
N GLN A 323 -0.77 -9.02 -17.46
CA GLN A 323 -0.39 -7.94 -18.36
C GLN A 323 0.75 -7.09 -17.79
N ARG A 324 0.79 -6.88 -16.47
CA ARG A 324 1.91 -6.19 -15.80
C ARG A 324 3.20 -7.00 -15.86
N GLY A 325 3.14 -8.33 -15.74
CA GLY A 325 4.28 -9.22 -15.98
C GLY A 325 4.83 -9.03 -17.40
N ARG A 326 3.98 -9.15 -18.43
CA ARG A 326 4.36 -8.91 -19.83
C ARG A 326 4.95 -7.52 -20.09
N ASP A 327 4.43 -6.49 -19.42
CA ASP A 327 4.94 -5.12 -19.54
C ASP A 327 6.35 -4.96 -18.95
N HIS A 328 6.68 -5.75 -17.92
CA HIS A 328 7.94 -5.69 -17.20
C HIS A 328 9.06 -6.56 -17.79
N GLY A 329 8.75 -7.36 -18.82
CA GLY A 329 9.69 -8.26 -19.51
C GLY A 329 9.83 -9.60 -18.82
#